data_AF-A0A946ZWI6-F1
#
_entry.id   AF-A0A946ZWI6-F1
#
_cell.length_a   1.000
_cell.length_b   1.000
_cell.length_c   1.000
_cell.angle_alpha   90.00
_cell.angle_beta   90.00
_cell.angle_gamma   90.00
#
_symmetry.space_group_name_H-M   'P 1'
#
loop_
_entity.id
_entity.type
_entity.pdbx_description
1 polymer ?
#
loop_
_entity_poly.entity_id
_entity_poly.type
_entity_poly.pdbx_seq_one_letter_code
_entity_poly.pdbx_strand_id
1 'polypeptide(L)'
;MKVQISTNNNFNTKIVMAKRLPQAQHLNSNLLQLLFLKMNSFSTKLLPFAAFLLLSVLGGNDSIFAQCADTSPTGDCDGDLVQNGTDLDDDNDGILDVDEGCGVGGSLLEWGTATWTGGDPGNDFATVSVTTVNFVQFTADNSATDFGGLPSYSSANNVSFNGTEGLLLQAPLSEFLNNVNSIRYEISFDTPVTGLSFRIVDIDKRTTADANGDPFTDQVTITISNGGTPLVLTSGTDYTFGSAVNDLTGGVFQGNSLVNDVPTSDGDIIYTLTDPVDNLLIEFTNVDPTVNAASLGNTAFLISNLVWDCSNRDTDNDGIEDSIDNDSDADGCPDALEGDGGFTLADLDGDNSLGDTVDANGVPTIAAGGQNDVSSIDANISGGECDDDGDLLTNTEEGSLGTDPD
;
A
#
# COMPACT_ATOMS: atom_id res chain seq x y z
N MET A 1 30.77 -29.10 -17.05
CA MET A 1 31.02 -30.31 -17.88
C MET A 1 31.74 -29.86 -19.15
N LYS A 2 32.95 -30.37 -19.43
CA LYS A 2 33.84 -29.85 -20.48
C LYS A 2 33.30 -30.15 -21.88
N VAL A 3 33.21 -29.14 -22.75
CA VAL A 3 32.91 -29.31 -24.19
C VAL A 3 34.22 -29.24 -24.97
N GLN A 4 34.58 -30.34 -25.64
CA GLN A 4 35.64 -30.37 -26.65
C GLN A 4 35.11 -29.83 -27.98
N ILE A 5 35.85 -28.90 -28.57
CA ILE A 5 35.60 -28.44 -29.95
C ILE A 5 36.37 -29.36 -30.90
N SER A 6 35.65 -30.09 -31.73
CA SER A 6 36.20 -30.78 -32.91
C SER A 6 35.63 -30.11 -34.15
N THR A 7 36.50 -29.44 -34.91
CA THR A 7 36.14 -28.83 -36.19
C THR A 7 36.15 -29.90 -37.28
N ASN A 8 35.03 -30.09 -37.96
CA ASN A 8 35.03 -30.73 -39.27
C ASN A 8 34.14 -29.97 -40.24
N ASN A 9 34.71 -29.68 -41.40
CA ASN A 9 34.15 -28.90 -42.50
C ASN A 9 32.85 -29.52 -43.03
N ASN A 10 31.73 -28.81 -42.88
CA ASN A 10 30.71 -28.65 -43.92
C ASN A 10 29.63 -27.68 -43.42
N PHE A 11 29.45 -26.58 -44.16
CA PHE A 11 28.39 -25.59 -43.95
C PHE A 11 27.01 -26.23 -44.17
N ASN A 12 26.25 -26.45 -43.10
CA ASN A 12 24.79 -26.31 -43.03
C ASN A 12 24.29 -26.68 -41.62
N THR A 13 24.34 -25.72 -40.70
CA THR A 13 23.72 -25.87 -39.38
C THR A 13 22.23 -25.52 -39.49
N LYS A 14 21.37 -26.55 -39.57
CA LYS A 14 19.94 -26.41 -39.24
C LYS A 14 19.82 -26.31 -37.72
N ILE A 15 19.45 -25.14 -37.21
CA ILE A 15 19.03 -25.00 -35.82
C ILE A 15 17.59 -25.51 -35.71
N VAL A 16 17.41 -26.63 -35.01
CA VAL A 16 16.10 -27.13 -34.57
C VAL A 16 15.95 -26.72 -33.11
N MET A 17 15.20 -25.66 -32.84
CA MET A 17 14.69 -25.40 -31.49
C MET A 17 13.32 -26.06 -31.33
N ALA A 18 13.17 -26.86 -30.28
CA ALA A 18 11.91 -27.46 -29.89
C ALA A 18 11.37 -26.75 -28.64
N LYS A 19 10.14 -26.21 -28.74
CA LYS A 19 9.12 -25.87 -27.69
C LYS A 19 9.60 -25.04 -26.48
N ARG A 20 8.89 -24.05 -25.94
CA ARG A 20 7.47 -23.61 -25.93
C ARG A 20 7.50 -22.23 -25.26
N LEU A 21 6.81 -21.22 -25.77
CA LEU A 21 6.36 -20.05 -24.99
C LEU A 21 5.00 -19.57 -25.54
N PRO A 22 4.10 -19.01 -24.70
CA PRO A 22 2.70 -18.75 -25.02
C PRO A 22 2.51 -17.48 -25.85
N GLN A 23 1.30 -17.33 -26.39
CA GLN A 23 0.85 -16.30 -27.32
C GLN A 23 1.03 -14.87 -26.79
N ALA A 24 1.67 -14.01 -27.59
CA ALA A 24 1.43 -12.56 -27.58
C ALA A 24 1.45 -12.01 -29.01
N GLN A 25 0.25 -11.59 -29.43
CA GLN A 25 -0.13 -10.49 -30.33
C GLN A 25 0.44 -10.35 -31.76
N HIS A 26 -0.51 -10.15 -32.68
CA HIS A 26 -0.38 -10.01 -34.13
C HIS A 26 0.38 -8.73 -34.55
N LEU A 27 1.60 -8.87 -35.07
CA LEU A 27 2.22 -7.84 -35.91
C LEU A 27 2.03 -8.16 -37.40
N ASN A 28 1.57 -7.14 -38.13
CA ASN A 28 0.99 -7.21 -39.48
C ASN A 28 2.08 -7.51 -40.55
N SER A 29 2.06 -8.70 -41.15
CA SER A 29 3.11 -9.23 -42.04
C SER A 29 3.26 -8.53 -43.41
N ASN A 30 2.54 -7.44 -43.66
CA ASN A 30 2.53 -6.74 -44.95
C ASN A 30 3.44 -5.51 -45.01
N LEU A 31 3.89 -4.97 -43.86
CA LEU A 31 4.79 -3.80 -43.84
C LEU A 31 6.26 -4.20 -44.11
N LEU A 32 6.69 -5.35 -43.58
CA LEU A 32 8.04 -5.89 -43.81
C LEU A 32 8.29 -6.25 -45.28
N GLN A 33 7.29 -6.79 -46.00
CA GLN A 33 7.46 -7.15 -47.42
C GLN A 33 7.54 -5.93 -48.35
N LEU A 34 6.95 -4.79 -47.99
CA LEU A 34 7.00 -3.58 -48.82
C LEU A 34 8.35 -2.85 -48.71
N LEU A 35 9.05 -2.95 -47.57
CA LEU A 35 10.40 -2.36 -47.42
C LEU A 35 11.46 -3.11 -48.24
N PHE A 36 11.36 -4.43 -48.38
CA PHE A 36 12.37 -5.23 -49.11
C PHE A 36 12.33 -5.07 -50.64
N LEU A 37 11.26 -4.50 -51.22
CA LEU A 37 11.08 -4.41 -52.68
C LEU A 37 11.53 -3.08 -53.32
N LYS A 38 11.96 -2.08 -52.54
CA LYS A 38 12.38 -0.77 -53.08
C LYS A 38 13.89 -0.48 -53.04
N MET A 39 14.71 -1.38 -52.50
CA MET A 39 16.17 -1.14 -52.36
C MET A 39 17.02 -1.65 -53.53
N ASN A 40 16.43 -2.08 -54.65
CA ASN A 40 17.18 -2.67 -55.77
C ASN A 40 17.57 -1.69 -56.90
N SER A 41 17.52 -0.36 -56.71
CA SER A 41 17.84 0.56 -57.83
C SER A 41 18.58 1.86 -57.48
N PHE A 42 19.45 1.89 -56.47
CA PHE A 42 20.34 3.05 -56.28
C PHE A 42 21.83 2.68 -56.25
N SER A 43 22.56 3.41 -57.11
CA SER A 43 23.98 3.31 -57.40
C SER A 43 24.86 3.41 -56.15
N THR A 44 25.93 2.61 -56.13
CA THR A 44 26.85 2.30 -55.02
C THR A 44 27.78 3.44 -54.58
N LYS A 45 27.33 4.71 -54.55
CA LYS A 45 28.18 5.86 -54.19
C LYS A 45 27.59 6.88 -53.21
N LEU A 46 26.78 6.43 -52.24
CA LEU A 46 26.32 7.30 -51.13
C LEU A 46 26.13 6.56 -49.80
N LEU A 47 26.92 5.52 -49.53
CA LEU A 47 26.74 4.66 -48.35
C LEU A 47 27.35 5.10 -47.00
N PRO A 48 28.06 6.24 -46.81
CA PRO A 48 28.47 6.62 -45.45
C PRO A 48 27.58 7.70 -44.79
N PHE A 49 26.60 8.29 -45.49
CA PHE A 49 25.78 9.38 -44.91
C PHE A 49 24.35 8.97 -44.52
N ALA A 50 23.83 7.86 -45.04
CA ALA A 50 22.49 7.36 -44.69
C ALA A 50 22.51 6.37 -43.49
N ALA A 51 23.68 5.87 -43.09
CA ALA A 51 23.82 5.01 -41.92
C ALA A 51 23.97 5.79 -40.61
N PHE A 52 24.38 7.07 -40.68
CA PHE A 52 24.52 7.93 -39.50
C PHE A 52 23.21 8.63 -39.13
N LEU A 53 22.29 8.82 -40.09
CA LEU A 53 20.96 9.41 -39.84
C LEU A 53 19.86 8.38 -39.56
N LEU A 54 20.17 7.08 -39.63
CA LEU A 54 19.25 5.99 -39.30
C LEU A 54 19.56 5.35 -37.94
N LEU A 55 20.66 5.76 -37.30
CA LEU A 55 20.99 5.39 -35.93
C LEU A 55 20.58 6.46 -34.90
N SER A 56 20.19 7.66 -35.37
CA SER A 56 19.63 8.74 -34.54
C SER A 56 18.10 8.82 -34.57
N VAL A 57 17.42 7.82 -35.15
CA VAL A 57 15.93 7.71 -35.16
C VAL A 57 15.46 6.38 -34.56
N LEU A 58 16.36 5.68 -33.87
CA LEU A 58 16.08 4.50 -33.04
C LEU A 58 16.72 4.63 -31.64
N GLY A 59 17.15 5.84 -31.27
CA GLY A 59 17.72 6.18 -29.96
C GLY A 59 16.75 6.94 -29.05
N GLY A 60 15.46 6.98 -29.39
CA GLY A 60 14.39 7.39 -28.48
C GLY A 60 13.63 6.14 -28.08
N ASN A 61 14.30 5.23 -27.38
CA ASN A 61 13.60 4.44 -26.40
C ASN A 61 13.96 5.15 -25.11
N ASP A 62 13.07 6.01 -24.61
CA ASP A 62 13.00 6.25 -23.18
C ASP A 62 12.94 4.84 -22.61
N SER A 63 14.07 4.44 -22.02
CA SER A 63 14.17 3.14 -21.41
C SER A 63 13.36 3.32 -20.16
N ILE A 64 12.06 3.01 -20.26
CA ILE A 64 11.25 2.60 -19.14
C ILE A 64 11.99 1.37 -18.59
N PHE A 65 13.03 1.61 -17.81
CA PHE A 65 13.51 0.65 -16.84
C PHE A 65 12.31 0.52 -15.92
N ALA A 66 11.55 -0.56 -16.07
CA ALA A 66 10.68 -0.95 -14.98
C ALA A 66 11.64 -1.24 -13.83
N GLN A 67 11.83 -0.26 -12.94
CA GLN A 67 12.76 -0.34 -11.81
C GLN A 67 12.39 -1.55 -10.95
N CYS A 68 11.09 -1.80 -10.78
CA CYS A 68 10.60 -2.95 -10.04
C CYS A 68 9.76 -3.96 -10.86
N ALA A 69 10.02 -5.25 -10.66
CA ALA A 69 9.28 -6.35 -11.30
C ALA A 69 8.09 -6.87 -10.44
N ASP A 70 8.13 -6.68 -9.12
CA ASP A 70 7.12 -7.11 -8.15
C ASP A 70 7.11 -6.15 -6.96
N THR A 71 6.20 -5.17 -6.98
CA THR A 71 6.04 -4.13 -5.95
C THR A 71 5.26 -4.60 -4.73
N SER A 72 4.94 -5.90 -4.63
CA SER A 72 4.19 -6.40 -3.48
C SER A 72 5.07 -6.46 -2.23
N PRO A 73 4.48 -6.48 -1.01
CA PRO A 73 5.24 -6.68 0.22
C PRO A 73 6.04 -7.99 0.30
N THR A 74 5.81 -8.92 -0.63
CA THR A 74 6.54 -10.19 -0.76
C THR A 74 7.56 -10.21 -1.90
N GLY A 75 7.62 -9.12 -2.66
CA GLY A 75 8.60 -8.81 -3.68
C GLY A 75 9.97 -8.52 -3.09
N ASP A 76 10.82 -7.96 -3.95
CA ASP A 76 12.25 -7.66 -3.77
C ASP A 76 12.58 -6.72 -4.95
N CYS A 77 12.23 -5.43 -4.82
CA CYS A 77 12.19 -4.47 -5.95
C CYS A 77 13.59 -4.16 -6.47
N ASP A 78 14.47 -3.79 -5.56
CA ASP A 78 15.89 -3.49 -5.70
C ASP A 78 16.77 -4.76 -5.88
N GLY A 79 16.31 -5.94 -5.47
CA GLY A 79 17.01 -7.20 -5.69
C GLY A 79 18.11 -7.51 -4.68
N ASP A 80 18.08 -6.87 -3.51
CA ASP A 80 19.08 -6.98 -2.44
C ASP A 80 18.91 -8.23 -1.55
N LEU A 81 17.81 -8.97 -1.76
CA LEU A 81 17.37 -10.18 -1.04
C LEU A 81 16.69 -9.93 0.32
N VAL A 82 16.38 -8.70 0.64
CA VAL A 82 15.40 -8.28 1.64
C VAL A 82 14.06 -8.11 0.90
N GLN A 83 12.95 -8.35 1.60
CA GLN A 83 11.64 -8.24 0.95
C GLN A 83 11.06 -6.89 1.29
N ASN A 84 10.37 -6.25 0.34
CA ASN A 84 9.74 -4.95 0.50
C ASN A 84 8.96 -4.78 1.83
N GLY A 85 8.22 -5.81 2.26
CA GLY A 85 7.49 -5.76 3.52
C GLY A 85 8.36 -5.73 4.80
N THR A 86 9.68 -5.80 4.68
CA THR A 86 10.69 -5.84 5.75
C THR A 86 11.93 -4.99 5.49
N ASP A 87 12.08 -4.49 4.28
CA ASP A 87 13.10 -3.54 3.88
C ASP A 87 12.73 -2.14 4.36
N LEU A 88 13.72 -1.28 4.68
CA LEU A 88 13.53 0.12 5.07
C LEU A 88 13.77 1.10 3.91
N ASP A 89 14.19 0.62 2.74
CA ASP A 89 14.70 1.38 1.59
C ASP A 89 14.52 0.53 0.31
N ASP A 90 13.27 0.37 -0.16
CA ASP A 90 12.87 -0.65 -1.15
C ASP A 90 13.50 -0.47 -2.56
N ASP A 91 14.12 0.67 -2.88
CA ASP A 91 14.86 0.93 -4.13
C ASP A 91 16.37 1.13 -3.95
N ASN A 92 16.87 1.11 -2.71
CA ASN A 92 18.27 1.32 -2.35
C ASN A 92 18.84 2.68 -2.78
N ASP A 93 18.02 3.72 -2.91
CA ASP A 93 18.51 5.07 -3.22
C ASP A 93 19.16 5.74 -1.99
N GLY A 94 18.93 5.19 -0.78
CA GLY A 94 19.48 5.65 0.48
C GLY A 94 18.57 6.59 1.27
N ILE A 95 17.50 7.10 0.69
CA ILE A 95 16.39 7.73 1.41
C ILE A 95 15.53 6.59 1.94
N LEU A 96 15.10 6.68 3.21
CA LEU A 96 14.30 5.60 3.76
C LEU A 96 12.86 5.74 3.29
N ASP A 97 12.17 4.61 3.08
CA ASP A 97 10.75 4.58 2.70
C ASP A 97 9.93 5.57 3.55
N VAL A 98 10.23 5.62 4.86
CA VAL A 98 9.47 6.41 5.85
C VAL A 98 9.57 7.92 5.61
N ASP A 99 10.69 8.34 5.03
CA ASP A 99 10.98 9.72 4.68
C ASP A 99 10.42 10.07 3.29
N GLU A 100 10.15 9.06 2.45
CA GLU A 100 9.51 9.23 1.13
C GLU A 100 7.98 9.18 1.23
N GLY A 101 7.45 8.48 2.22
CA GLY A 101 6.02 8.44 2.51
C GLY A 101 5.47 7.08 2.91
N CYS A 102 6.33 6.06 3.01
CA CYS A 102 5.95 4.69 3.35
C CYS A 102 6.72 4.09 4.53
N GLY A 103 6.04 3.53 5.54
CA GLY A 103 6.76 2.74 6.55
C GLY A 103 6.89 1.28 6.12
N VAL A 104 7.96 0.60 6.53
CA VAL A 104 8.12 -0.86 6.36
C VAL A 104 6.89 -1.63 6.82
N GLY A 105 6.30 -2.39 5.88
CA GLY A 105 5.11 -3.19 6.15
C GLY A 105 3.80 -2.39 6.21
N GLY A 106 3.78 -1.16 5.70
CA GLY A 106 2.60 -0.32 5.53
C GLY A 106 2.39 0.70 6.66
N SER A 107 1.28 1.43 6.56
CA SER A 107 0.83 2.38 7.57
C SER A 107 0.05 1.67 8.68
N LEU A 108 0.45 1.88 9.93
CA LEU A 108 -0.20 1.29 11.11
C LEU A 108 -0.86 2.38 11.97
N LEU A 109 -2.18 2.27 12.14
CA LEU A 109 -2.89 2.98 13.20
C LEU A 109 -3.11 2.06 14.40
N GLU A 110 -2.42 2.38 15.49
CA GLU A 110 -2.71 1.86 16.81
C GLU A 110 -3.58 2.86 17.60
N TRP A 111 -4.82 2.47 17.92
CA TRP A 111 -5.78 3.33 18.62
C TRP A 111 -5.22 3.91 19.94
N GLY A 112 -4.40 3.12 20.64
CA GLY A 112 -3.85 3.42 21.96
C GLY A 112 -2.62 4.32 22.00
N THR A 113 -1.89 4.42 20.90
CA THR A 113 -0.59 5.12 20.84
C THR A 113 -0.65 6.36 19.94
N ALA A 114 -1.60 6.40 19.01
CA ALA A 114 -1.85 7.54 18.14
C ALA A 114 -2.12 8.84 18.94
N THR A 115 -1.65 9.97 18.40
CA THR A 115 -1.86 11.30 19.00
C THR A 115 -3.03 11.99 18.32
N TRP A 116 -4.13 12.14 19.04
CA TRP A 116 -5.38 12.67 18.50
C TRP A 116 -5.53 14.18 18.70
N THR A 117 -6.18 14.83 17.73
CA THR A 117 -6.72 16.20 17.81
C THR A 117 -8.23 16.17 17.64
N GLY A 118 -8.95 17.20 18.10
CA GLY A 118 -10.42 17.25 18.01
C GLY A 118 -11.17 16.41 19.06
N GLY A 119 -10.49 15.47 19.71
CA GLY A 119 -11.00 14.65 20.81
C GLY A 119 -10.16 13.40 21.02
N ASP A 120 -10.75 12.35 21.60
CA ASP A 120 -10.15 11.03 21.78
C ASP A 120 -11.17 9.97 21.34
N PRO A 121 -10.89 9.10 20.36
CA PRO A 121 -11.81 8.06 19.91
C PRO A 121 -12.22 7.07 21.01
N GLY A 122 -11.41 6.95 22.07
CA GLY A 122 -11.65 6.13 23.24
C GLY A 122 -12.36 6.84 24.39
N ASN A 123 -12.99 8.00 24.12
CA ASN A 123 -13.83 8.67 25.10
C ASN A 123 -15.32 8.28 24.98
N ASP A 124 -16.03 8.39 26.09
CA ASP A 124 -17.45 8.07 26.24
C ASP A 124 -18.41 9.14 25.66
N PHE A 125 -17.90 10.08 24.86
CA PHE A 125 -18.67 11.20 24.32
C PHE A 125 -18.64 11.23 22.78
N ALA A 126 -19.66 11.86 22.21
CA ALA A 126 -19.67 12.20 20.79
C ALA A 126 -18.49 13.13 20.46
N THR A 127 -17.63 12.68 19.56
CA THR A 127 -16.40 13.34 19.17
C THR A 127 -16.04 13.05 17.71
N VAL A 128 -15.30 13.98 17.11
CA VAL A 128 -14.60 13.80 15.85
C VAL A 128 -13.13 13.95 16.17
N SER A 129 -12.38 12.85 16.04
CA SER A 129 -10.97 12.79 16.41
C SER A 129 -10.13 12.56 15.16
N VAL A 130 -9.04 13.30 15.03
CA VAL A 130 -8.19 13.28 13.84
C VAL A 130 -6.74 13.02 14.23
N THR A 131 -6.07 12.14 13.51
CA THR A 131 -4.62 11.91 13.56
C THR A 131 -4.08 11.83 12.14
N THR A 132 -2.76 11.92 12.00
CA THR A 132 -2.07 11.68 10.73
C THR A 132 -1.13 10.49 10.93
N VAL A 133 -1.17 9.53 10.01
CA VAL A 133 -0.27 8.37 9.97
C VAL A 133 0.29 8.34 8.56
N ASN A 134 1.61 8.48 8.41
CA ASN A 134 2.31 8.50 7.12
C ASN A 134 1.60 9.38 6.09
N PHE A 135 1.43 10.67 6.42
CA PHE A 135 0.78 11.70 5.60
C PHE A 135 -0.72 11.50 5.30
N VAL A 136 -1.32 10.36 5.62
CA VAL A 136 -2.77 10.14 5.53
C VAL A 136 -3.46 10.65 6.78
N GLN A 137 -4.42 11.56 6.62
CA GLN A 137 -5.27 12.00 7.72
C GLN A 137 -6.35 10.94 7.99
N PHE A 138 -6.26 10.32 9.16
CA PHE A 138 -7.26 9.41 9.68
C PHE A 138 -8.24 10.16 10.58
N THR A 139 -9.53 10.07 10.27
CA THR A 139 -10.61 10.63 11.08
C THR A 139 -11.46 9.52 11.67
N ALA A 140 -11.69 9.60 12.97
CA ALA A 140 -12.55 8.73 13.77
C ALA A 140 -13.74 9.54 14.30
N ASP A 141 -14.95 9.21 13.86
CA ASP A 141 -16.17 9.94 14.21
C ASP A 141 -17.21 9.00 14.84
N ASN A 142 -17.53 9.23 16.11
CA ASN A 142 -18.62 8.55 16.81
C ASN A 142 -19.81 9.48 17.11
N SER A 143 -19.83 10.70 16.56
CA SER A 143 -20.83 11.72 16.85
C SER A 143 -22.24 11.35 16.41
N ALA A 144 -22.36 10.42 15.46
CA ALA A 144 -23.62 9.83 15.01
C ALA A 144 -24.13 8.68 15.90
N THR A 145 -23.40 8.31 16.95
CA THR A 145 -23.87 7.35 17.96
C THR A 145 -25.05 7.93 18.73
N ASP A 146 -26.21 7.27 18.64
CA ASP A 146 -27.45 7.74 19.25
C ASP A 146 -27.83 6.90 20.48
N PHE A 147 -27.43 7.39 21.66
CA PHE A 147 -27.90 6.89 22.96
C PHE A 147 -28.67 7.95 23.76
N GLY A 148 -29.17 9.01 23.12
CA GLY A 148 -30.00 10.01 23.79
C GLY A 148 -29.38 10.68 25.03
N GLY A 149 -28.04 10.83 25.09
CA GLY A 149 -27.35 11.54 26.17
C GLY A 149 -27.21 10.76 27.49
N LEU A 150 -27.30 9.43 27.47
CA LEU A 150 -27.04 8.57 28.62
C LEU A 150 -25.54 8.20 28.72
N PRO A 151 -24.91 8.30 29.90
CA PRO A 151 -23.46 8.17 30.10
C PRO A 151 -22.96 6.71 30.09
N SER A 152 -23.68 5.81 29.41
CA SER A 152 -23.49 4.36 29.55
C SER A 152 -22.65 3.73 28.43
N TYR A 153 -22.42 4.46 27.33
CA TYR A 153 -21.44 4.06 26.34
C TYR A 153 -20.04 4.22 26.95
N SER A 154 -19.24 3.16 26.88
CA SER A 154 -17.83 3.20 27.28
C SER A 154 -17.02 2.77 26.09
N SER A 155 -16.03 3.57 25.75
CA SER A 155 -14.97 3.19 24.84
C SER A 155 -13.65 3.14 25.60
N ALA A 156 -12.73 2.32 25.12
CA ALA A 156 -11.38 2.24 25.66
C ALA A 156 -10.41 1.84 24.55
N ASN A 157 -9.31 2.59 24.44
CA ASN A 157 -8.23 2.28 23.51
C ASN A 157 -7.26 1.26 24.13
N ASN A 158 -6.59 0.49 23.27
CA ASN A 158 -5.54 -0.47 23.66
C ASN A 158 -6.00 -1.55 24.63
N VAL A 159 -7.25 -1.99 24.50
CA VAL A 159 -7.77 -3.12 25.25
C VAL A 159 -7.59 -4.37 24.40
N SER A 160 -7.03 -5.42 24.98
CA SER A 160 -7.07 -6.74 24.36
C SER A 160 -8.45 -7.35 24.63
N PHE A 161 -9.18 -7.66 23.55
CA PHE A 161 -10.47 -8.33 23.61
C PHE A 161 -10.43 -9.56 22.70
N ASN A 162 -10.73 -10.74 23.25
CA ASN A 162 -10.50 -12.03 22.59
C ASN A 162 -9.10 -12.19 21.96
N GLY A 163 -8.08 -11.57 22.57
CA GLY A 163 -6.69 -11.62 22.10
C GLY A 163 -6.33 -10.63 20.98
N THR A 164 -7.24 -9.73 20.59
CA THR A 164 -7.00 -8.68 19.60
C THR A 164 -6.96 -7.31 20.27
N GLU A 165 -6.00 -6.47 19.90
CA GLU A 165 -5.88 -5.09 20.40
C GLU A 165 -6.62 -4.11 19.48
N GLY A 166 -7.21 -3.07 20.08
CA GLY A 166 -7.86 -2.00 19.35
C GLY A 166 -8.75 -1.10 20.21
N LEU A 167 -9.77 -0.53 19.58
CA LEU A 167 -10.80 0.30 20.19
C LEU A 167 -11.99 -0.57 20.63
N LEU A 168 -12.11 -0.79 21.94
CA LEU A 168 -13.28 -1.46 22.53
C LEU A 168 -14.45 -0.48 22.61
N LEU A 169 -15.63 -0.91 22.18
CA LEU A 169 -16.87 -0.16 22.19
C LEU A 169 -17.94 -0.97 22.93
N GLN A 170 -18.44 -0.45 24.04
CA GLN A 170 -19.35 -1.17 24.93
C GLN A 170 -20.55 -0.30 25.34
N ALA A 171 -21.72 -0.91 25.46
CA ALA A 171 -22.90 -0.28 26.07
C ALA A 171 -23.79 -1.32 26.78
N PRO A 172 -24.59 -0.90 27.79
CA PRO A 172 -25.57 -1.77 28.42
C PRO A 172 -26.61 -2.27 27.42
N LEU A 173 -27.05 -3.52 27.59
CA LEU A 173 -28.10 -4.11 26.76
C LEU A 173 -29.39 -3.28 26.82
N SER A 174 -29.70 -2.68 27.97
CA SER A 174 -30.88 -1.83 28.15
C SER A 174 -30.89 -0.57 27.27
N GLU A 175 -29.76 -0.20 26.66
CA GLU A 175 -29.67 0.93 25.74
C GLU A 175 -30.06 0.54 24.31
N PHE A 176 -30.04 -0.74 23.92
CA PHE A 176 -30.35 -1.18 22.55
C PHE A 176 -31.86 -1.49 22.33
N LEU A 177 -32.75 -0.62 22.81
CA LEU A 177 -34.19 -0.89 22.79
C LEU A 177 -34.78 -0.84 21.37
N ASN A 178 -35.59 -1.85 21.04
CA ASN A 178 -36.41 -1.92 19.81
C ASN A 178 -35.63 -1.75 18.49
N ASN A 179 -34.34 -2.09 18.44
CA ASN A 179 -33.46 -1.88 17.28
C ASN A 179 -33.40 -0.40 16.82
N VAL A 180 -33.64 0.55 17.73
CA VAL A 180 -33.62 1.99 17.41
C VAL A 180 -32.24 2.58 17.68
N ASN A 181 -31.58 2.12 18.73
CA ASN A 181 -30.27 2.63 19.14
C ASN A 181 -29.18 1.74 18.57
N SER A 182 -28.14 2.37 18.04
CA SER A 182 -26.96 1.73 17.49
C SER A 182 -25.70 2.50 17.89
N ILE A 183 -24.58 1.79 18.02
CA ILE A 183 -23.27 2.43 18.01
C ILE A 183 -22.94 2.68 16.55
N ARG A 184 -22.69 3.94 16.19
CA ARG A 184 -22.22 4.31 14.84
C ARG A 184 -20.83 4.87 14.93
N TYR A 185 -19.94 4.28 14.16
CA TYR A 185 -18.56 4.69 14.07
C TYR A 185 -18.20 4.85 12.61
N GLU A 186 -17.78 6.05 12.25
CA GLU A 186 -17.32 6.37 10.91
C GLU A 186 -15.81 6.58 10.96
N ILE A 187 -15.10 5.87 10.09
CA ILE A 187 -13.68 6.03 9.86
C ILE A 187 -13.52 6.58 8.46
N SER A 188 -12.75 7.65 8.30
CA SER A 188 -12.44 8.19 6.97
C SER A 188 -10.98 8.57 6.83
N PHE A 189 -10.48 8.43 5.61
CA PHE A 189 -9.18 8.87 5.17
C PHE A 189 -9.36 10.08 4.24
N ASP A 190 -8.49 11.08 4.33
CA ASP A 190 -8.53 12.23 3.42
C ASP A 190 -8.13 11.88 1.98
N THR A 191 -7.34 10.83 1.83
CA THR A 191 -6.98 10.18 0.56
C THR A 191 -7.35 8.69 0.63
N PRO A 192 -7.90 8.07 -0.43
CA PRO A 192 -8.19 6.65 -0.42
C PRO A 192 -6.94 5.80 -0.15
N VAL A 193 -7.07 4.79 0.71
CA VAL A 193 -5.99 3.85 1.07
C VAL A 193 -6.23 2.47 0.48
N THR A 194 -5.19 1.75 0.09
CA THR A 194 -5.23 0.36 -0.37
C THR A 194 -4.72 -0.60 0.70
N GLY A 195 -4.89 -1.91 0.48
CA GLY A 195 -4.41 -2.94 1.42
C GLY A 195 -5.05 -2.92 2.81
N LEU A 196 -6.11 -2.15 3.01
CA LEU A 196 -6.69 -1.90 4.32
C LEU A 196 -7.13 -3.21 4.99
N SER A 197 -6.50 -3.52 6.12
CA SER A 197 -6.77 -4.68 6.95
C SER A 197 -7.08 -4.28 8.40
N PHE A 198 -8.16 -4.85 8.92
CA PHE A 198 -8.61 -4.68 10.29
C PHE A 198 -9.60 -5.78 10.65
N ARG A 199 -10.06 -5.80 11.89
CA ARG A 199 -11.04 -6.75 12.41
C ARG A 199 -12.14 -6.03 13.15
N ILE A 200 -13.33 -6.61 13.06
CA ILE A 200 -14.43 -6.37 13.99
C ILE A 200 -14.54 -7.62 14.87
N VAL A 201 -14.38 -7.46 16.17
CA VAL A 201 -14.15 -8.56 17.12
C VAL A 201 -15.35 -8.72 18.05
N ASP A 202 -15.63 -9.97 18.43
CA ASP A 202 -16.66 -10.40 19.39
C ASP A 202 -18.11 -10.23 18.91
N ILE A 203 -18.40 -10.55 17.64
CA ILE A 203 -19.77 -10.59 17.14
C ILE A 203 -20.42 -11.92 17.52
N ASP A 204 -21.18 -11.90 18.60
CA ASP A 204 -21.63 -13.14 19.24
C ASP A 204 -23.12 -13.11 19.65
N LYS A 205 -23.55 -14.19 20.32
CA LYS A 205 -24.92 -14.34 20.76
C LYS A 205 -25.06 -15.09 22.08
N ARG A 206 -25.79 -14.50 23.02
CA ARG A 206 -26.29 -15.17 24.23
C ARG A 206 -27.77 -15.50 24.12
N THR A 207 -28.13 -16.77 24.28
CA THR A 207 -29.54 -17.22 24.18
C THR A 207 -30.27 -17.36 25.52
N THR A 208 -29.54 -17.37 26.63
CA THR A 208 -30.09 -17.59 27.97
C THR A 208 -29.56 -16.56 28.95
N ALA A 209 -30.47 -15.97 29.73
CA ALA A 209 -30.09 -15.12 30.86
C ALA A 209 -29.28 -15.92 31.89
N ASP A 210 -28.19 -15.34 32.37
CA ASP A 210 -27.34 -15.91 33.41
C ASP A 210 -26.81 -14.84 34.37
N ALA A 211 -25.83 -15.21 35.20
CA ALA A 211 -25.23 -14.28 36.16
C ALA A 211 -24.46 -13.12 35.50
N ASN A 212 -24.14 -13.24 34.21
CA ASN A 212 -23.35 -12.29 33.44
C ASN A 212 -24.23 -11.41 32.53
N GLY A 213 -25.55 -11.60 32.51
CA GLY A 213 -26.48 -10.74 31.77
C GLY A 213 -27.62 -11.48 31.05
N ASP A 214 -28.50 -10.71 30.44
CA ASP A 214 -29.65 -11.20 29.67
C ASP A 214 -29.26 -11.64 28.25
N PRO A 215 -30.17 -12.31 27.50
CA PRO A 215 -29.95 -12.67 26.11
C PRO A 215 -29.69 -11.45 25.23
N PHE A 216 -28.84 -11.64 24.23
CA PHE A 216 -28.52 -10.66 23.22
C PHE A 216 -28.09 -11.37 21.92
N THR A 217 -28.14 -10.66 20.81
CA THR A 217 -27.65 -11.12 19.51
C THR A 217 -27.02 -9.92 18.84
N ASP A 218 -25.70 -9.93 18.75
CA ASP A 218 -24.97 -8.83 18.14
C ASP A 218 -25.13 -8.85 16.63
N GLN A 219 -25.22 -7.67 16.04
CA GLN A 219 -25.23 -7.49 14.61
C GLN A 219 -24.43 -6.26 14.22
N VAL A 220 -23.52 -6.44 13.28
CA VAL A 220 -22.74 -5.38 12.65
C VAL A 220 -23.21 -5.20 11.23
N THR A 221 -23.50 -3.96 10.86
CA THR A 221 -23.62 -3.52 9.48
C THR A 221 -22.40 -2.67 9.17
N ILE A 222 -21.68 -3.00 8.10
CA ILE A 222 -20.57 -2.17 7.61
C ILE A 222 -20.86 -1.74 6.18
N THR A 223 -20.57 -0.47 5.89
CA THR A 223 -20.47 0.03 4.51
C THR A 223 -19.05 0.53 4.32
N ILE A 224 -18.37 0.00 3.31
CA ILE A 224 -17.03 0.42 2.92
C ILE A 224 -17.16 1.08 1.56
N SER A 225 -16.57 2.26 1.35
CA SER A 225 -16.70 3.01 0.11
C SER A 225 -15.40 3.68 -0.33
N ASN A 226 -15.42 4.12 -1.59
CA ASN A 226 -14.43 5.00 -2.19
C ASN A 226 -15.14 6.05 -3.07
N GLY A 227 -14.83 7.32 -2.88
CA GLY A 227 -15.48 8.44 -3.57
C GLY A 227 -16.99 8.48 -3.31
N GLY A 228 -17.42 8.03 -2.12
CA GLY A 228 -18.83 7.87 -1.75
C GLY A 228 -19.59 6.74 -2.46
N THR A 229 -18.90 5.87 -3.20
CA THR A 229 -19.48 4.69 -3.84
C THR A 229 -19.20 3.44 -3.00
N PRO A 230 -20.21 2.72 -2.49
CA PRO A 230 -20.01 1.50 -1.74
C PRO A 230 -19.32 0.41 -2.58
N LEU A 231 -18.30 -0.24 -1.99
CA LEU A 231 -17.60 -1.38 -2.54
C LEU A 231 -18.47 -2.64 -2.44
N VAL A 232 -18.30 -3.57 -3.38
CA VAL A 232 -18.97 -4.88 -3.36
C VAL A 232 -18.01 -5.91 -2.79
N LEU A 233 -18.14 -6.20 -1.49
CA LEU A 233 -17.24 -7.10 -0.78
C LEU A 233 -17.54 -8.57 -1.07
N THR A 234 -16.49 -9.37 -1.24
CA THR A 234 -16.52 -10.80 -1.55
C THR A 234 -15.95 -11.63 -0.40
N SER A 235 -16.77 -12.51 0.17
CA SER A 235 -16.33 -13.44 1.22
C SER A 235 -15.20 -14.37 0.73
N GLY A 236 -14.17 -14.53 1.54
CA GLY A 236 -12.97 -15.32 1.24
C GLY A 236 -11.89 -14.55 0.47
N THR A 237 -12.20 -13.37 -0.07
CA THR A 237 -11.25 -12.46 -0.69
C THR A 237 -11.07 -11.22 0.17
N ASP A 238 -12.14 -10.42 0.31
CA ASP A 238 -12.10 -9.11 0.97
C ASP A 238 -12.33 -9.20 2.48
N TYR A 239 -12.99 -10.28 2.92
CA TYR A 239 -13.18 -10.59 4.32
C TYR A 239 -13.37 -12.08 4.58
N THR A 240 -13.08 -12.50 5.79
CA THR A 240 -13.47 -13.79 6.37
C THR A 240 -14.17 -13.57 7.71
N PHE A 241 -14.80 -14.60 8.26
CA PHE A 241 -15.47 -14.49 9.56
C PHE A 241 -15.40 -15.81 10.34
N GLY A 242 -15.47 -15.68 11.66
CA GLY A 242 -15.38 -16.78 12.61
C GLY A 242 -16.61 -17.67 12.68
N SER A 243 -16.48 -18.80 13.38
CA SER A 243 -17.52 -19.82 13.46
C SER A 243 -18.80 -19.37 14.19
N ALA A 244 -18.68 -18.36 15.07
CA ALA A 244 -19.78 -17.76 15.81
C ALA A 244 -20.51 -16.65 15.03
N VAL A 245 -20.08 -16.31 13.81
CA VAL A 245 -20.67 -15.25 12.99
C VAL A 245 -21.41 -15.84 11.79
N ASN A 246 -22.59 -15.31 11.49
CA ASN A 246 -23.28 -15.53 10.22
C ASN A 246 -23.14 -14.28 9.34
N ASP A 247 -22.70 -14.47 8.10
CA ASP A 247 -22.84 -13.48 7.05
C ASP A 247 -24.25 -13.53 6.45
N LEU A 248 -24.98 -12.41 6.49
CA LEU A 248 -26.33 -12.29 5.94
C LEU A 248 -26.34 -11.74 4.51
N THR A 249 -25.46 -10.78 4.19
CA THR A 249 -25.50 -10.03 2.92
C THR A 249 -24.14 -9.48 2.44
N GLY A 250 -23.01 -9.86 3.03
CA GLY A 250 -21.67 -9.38 2.71
C GLY A 250 -21.29 -8.00 3.24
N GLY A 251 -22.17 -7.44 4.06
CA GLY A 251 -21.96 -6.21 4.82
C GLY A 251 -22.84 -6.15 6.07
N VAL A 252 -23.54 -7.25 6.38
CA VAL A 252 -24.37 -7.41 7.57
C VAL A 252 -24.05 -8.77 8.17
N PHE A 253 -23.50 -8.75 9.38
CA PHE A 253 -22.99 -9.91 10.09
C PHE A 253 -23.70 -10.02 11.43
N GLN A 254 -24.05 -11.24 11.84
CA GLN A 254 -24.82 -11.47 13.05
C GLN A 254 -24.25 -12.64 13.86
N GLY A 255 -24.15 -12.46 15.17
CA GLY A 255 -23.72 -13.51 16.08
C GLY A 255 -24.70 -14.69 16.12
N ASN A 256 -24.16 -15.90 16.19
CA ASN A 256 -24.90 -17.16 16.15
C ASN A 256 -24.70 -18.03 17.41
N SER A 257 -23.61 -17.80 18.14
CA SER A 257 -23.27 -18.49 19.39
C SER A 257 -22.44 -17.58 20.29
N LEU A 258 -22.36 -17.92 21.57
CA LEU A 258 -21.61 -17.15 22.56
C LEU A 258 -20.12 -17.43 22.40
N VAL A 259 -19.34 -16.37 22.28
CA VAL A 259 -17.89 -16.37 22.35
C VAL A 259 -17.52 -16.00 23.79
N ASN A 260 -16.62 -16.76 24.40
CA ASN A 260 -16.14 -16.40 25.73
C ASN A 260 -14.91 -15.52 25.58
N ASP A 261 -14.65 -14.66 26.57
CA ASP A 261 -13.46 -13.80 26.64
C ASP A 261 -12.17 -14.63 26.79
N VAL A 262 -11.75 -15.24 25.68
CA VAL A 262 -10.55 -16.04 25.51
C VAL A 262 -9.94 -15.71 24.14
N PRO A 263 -8.62 -15.85 23.95
CA PRO A 263 -8.00 -15.64 22.64
C PRO A 263 -8.56 -16.59 21.58
N THR A 264 -9.54 -16.14 20.81
CA THR A 264 -10.19 -16.86 19.70
C THR A 264 -10.70 -15.86 18.68
N SER A 265 -10.72 -16.27 17.41
CA SER A 265 -11.31 -15.50 16.32
C SER A 265 -12.72 -15.97 15.96
N ASP A 266 -13.37 -16.76 16.81
CA ASP A 266 -14.69 -17.34 16.52
C ASP A 266 -15.77 -16.28 16.31
N GLY A 267 -15.67 -15.13 16.98
CA GLY A 267 -16.59 -13.99 16.84
C GLY A 267 -16.10 -12.90 15.89
N ASP A 268 -14.99 -13.12 15.19
CA ASP A 268 -14.35 -12.04 14.43
C ASP A 268 -14.86 -11.97 13.00
N ILE A 269 -14.90 -10.76 12.45
CA ILE A 269 -14.93 -10.50 11.02
C ILE A 269 -13.59 -9.86 10.67
N ILE A 270 -12.85 -10.47 9.75
CA ILE A 270 -11.48 -10.10 9.42
C ILE A 270 -11.49 -9.56 7.99
N TYR A 271 -11.14 -8.29 7.81
CA TYR A 271 -11.08 -7.61 6.52
C TYR A 271 -9.64 -7.54 5.99
N THR A 272 -9.50 -7.75 4.69
CA THR A 272 -8.26 -7.59 3.92
C THR A 272 -8.64 -7.04 2.55
N LEU A 273 -8.64 -5.72 2.41
CA LEU A 273 -9.23 -5.01 1.28
C LEU A 273 -8.14 -4.59 0.31
N THR A 274 -8.26 -4.97 -0.96
CA THR A 274 -7.30 -4.57 -2.00
C THR A 274 -7.78 -3.36 -2.81
N ASP A 275 -9.10 -3.17 -2.91
CA ASP A 275 -9.67 -1.99 -3.57
C ASP A 275 -9.42 -0.75 -2.70
N PRO A 276 -9.16 0.44 -3.29
CA PRO A 276 -8.94 1.64 -2.49
C PRO A 276 -10.20 2.02 -1.69
N VAL A 277 -10.00 2.50 -0.46
CA VAL A 277 -11.04 2.82 0.54
C VAL A 277 -10.82 4.22 1.10
N ASP A 278 -11.85 5.07 1.11
CA ASP A 278 -11.80 6.38 1.79
C ASP A 278 -12.69 6.46 3.04
N ASN A 279 -13.64 5.53 3.18
CA ASN A 279 -14.63 5.58 4.25
C ASN A 279 -15.13 4.20 4.66
N LEU A 280 -15.32 4.04 5.98
CA LEU A 280 -15.94 2.90 6.62
C LEU A 280 -17.00 3.41 7.58
N LEU A 281 -18.25 3.08 7.32
CA LEU A 281 -19.36 3.30 8.25
C LEU A 281 -19.73 1.99 8.92
N ILE A 282 -19.47 1.89 10.22
CA ILE A 282 -19.77 0.73 11.06
C ILE A 282 -20.97 1.05 11.95
N GLU A 283 -22.00 0.22 11.89
CA GLU A 283 -23.15 0.27 12.77
C GLU A 283 -23.28 -1.04 13.55
N PHE A 284 -23.18 -0.96 14.88
CA PHE A 284 -23.38 -2.09 15.78
C PHE A 284 -24.73 -1.97 16.50
N THR A 285 -25.46 -3.09 16.53
CA THR A 285 -26.77 -3.22 17.15
C THR A 285 -26.89 -4.53 17.90
N ASN A 286 -27.77 -4.56 18.90
CA ASN A 286 -28.30 -5.81 19.42
C ASN A 286 -29.71 -6.02 18.84
N VAL A 287 -29.93 -7.14 18.18
CA VAL A 287 -31.19 -7.47 17.49
C VAL A 287 -32.02 -8.52 18.21
N ASP A 288 -31.64 -8.90 19.44
CA ASP A 288 -32.45 -9.81 20.24
C ASP A 288 -33.77 -9.14 20.68
N PRO A 289 -34.93 -9.71 20.32
CA PRO A 289 -36.23 -9.08 20.57
C PRO A 289 -36.68 -9.14 22.03
N THR A 290 -35.93 -9.80 22.91
CA THR A 290 -36.27 -9.94 24.33
C THR A 290 -35.68 -8.82 25.20
N VAL A 291 -34.74 -8.05 24.65
CA VAL A 291 -34.10 -6.94 25.34
C VAL A 291 -35.09 -5.82 25.64
N ASN A 292 -35.02 -5.30 26.85
CA ASN A 292 -35.91 -4.27 27.36
C ASN A 292 -35.18 -3.38 28.39
N ALA A 293 -35.85 -2.34 28.89
CA ALA A 293 -35.24 -1.37 29.81
C ALA A 293 -34.80 -1.95 31.17
N ALA A 294 -35.17 -3.19 31.49
CA ALA A 294 -34.72 -3.90 32.69
C ALA A 294 -33.59 -4.91 32.40
N SER A 295 -33.14 -5.01 31.14
CA SER A 295 -32.09 -5.93 30.75
C SER A 295 -30.77 -5.61 31.45
N LEU A 296 -30.11 -6.65 31.96
CA LEU A 296 -28.84 -6.54 32.68
C LEU A 296 -27.66 -6.97 31.80
N GLY A 297 -26.51 -6.36 32.05
CA GLY A 297 -25.26 -6.67 31.35
C GLY A 297 -24.96 -5.71 30.21
N ASN A 298 -23.77 -5.85 29.66
CA ASN A 298 -23.27 -5.08 28.54
C ASN A 298 -23.05 -6.01 27.36
N THR A 299 -23.15 -5.44 26.16
CA THR A 299 -22.57 -6.03 24.95
C THR A 299 -21.45 -5.10 24.47
N ALA A 300 -20.45 -5.67 23.82
CA ALA A 300 -19.30 -4.93 23.31
C ALA A 300 -18.85 -5.52 21.99
N PHE A 301 -18.15 -4.71 21.21
CA PHE A 301 -17.35 -5.16 20.09
C PHE A 301 -16.05 -4.37 20.09
N LEU A 302 -15.05 -4.86 19.37
CA LEU A 302 -13.79 -4.14 19.20
C LEU A 302 -13.49 -3.92 17.73
N ILE A 303 -13.06 -2.71 17.39
CA ILE A 303 -12.43 -2.39 16.10
C ILE A 303 -10.93 -2.53 16.32
N SER A 304 -10.27 -3.46 15.63
CA SER A 304 -8.82 -3.65 15.83
C SER A 304 -8.03 -2.43 15.39
N ASN A 305 -6.74 -2.41 15.72
CA ASN A 305 -5.78 -1.57 15.00
C ASN A 305 -5.93 -1.79 13.48
N LEU A 306 -5.72 -0.72 12.71
CA LEU A 306 -5.86 -0.73 11.27
C LEU A 306 -4.48 -0.68 10.64
N VAL A 307 -4.27 -1.51 9.64
CA VAL A 307 -3.09 -1.48 8.78
C VAL A 307 -3.57 -1.19 7.38
N TRP A 308 -2.91 -0.32 6.65
CA TRP A 308 -3.13 -0.15 5.21
C TRP A 308 -1.77 -0.08 4.52
N ASP A 309 -1.77 -0.27 3.21
CA ASP A 309 -0.58 0.02 2.41
C ASP A 309 -0.27 1.51 2.61
N CYS A 310 0.97 1.92 2.42
CA CYS A 310 1.26 3.35 2.42
C CYS A 310 0.39 4.02 1.35
N SER A 311 0.01 5.29 1.55
CA SER A 311 -0.57 6.01 0.42
C SER A 311 0.52 6.12 -0.62
N ASN A 312 0.46 5.27 -1.65
CA ASN A 312 1.35 5.21 -2.80
C ASN A 312 1.65 6.63 -3.26
N ARG A 313 2.72 7.21 -2.74
CA ARG A 313 3.19 8.50 -3.18
C ARG A 313 3.87 8.22 -4.50
N ASP A 314 3.40 8.89 -5.53
CA ASP A 314 3.81 8.71 -6.92
C ASP A 314 3.88 10.15 -7.44
N THR A 315 5.03 10.78 -7.17
CA THR A 315 5.20 12.23 -7.28
C THR A 315 5.09 12.66 -8.75
N ASP A 316 5.61 11.88 -9.68
CA ASP A 316 5.57 12.16 -11.12
C ASP A 316 4.34 11.57 -11.85
N ASN A 317 3.60 10.65 -11.22
CA ASN A 317 2.42 9.94 -11.73
C ASN A 317 2.72 8.94 -12.86
N ASP A 318 3.90 8.31 -12.87
CA ASP A 318 4.25 7.25 -13.82
C ASP A 318 3.71 5.86 -13.43
N GLY A 319 3.26 5.72 -12.18
CA GLY A 319 2.70 4.50 -11.60
C GLY A 319 3.69 3.60 -10.86
N ILE A 320 4.92 4.07 -10.66
CA ILE A 320 5.90 3.59 -9.67
C ILE A 320 5.72 4.47 -8.41
N GLU A 321 5.96 3.91 -7.23
CA GLU A 321 5.81 4.65 -5.98
C GLU A 321 7.17 5.21 -5.59
N ASP A 322 7.22 6.40 -4.99
CA ASP A 322 8.46 7.11 -4.66
C ASP A 322 9.46 6.17 -3.95
N SER A 323 9.02 5.41 -2.94
CA SER A 323 9.89 4.47 -2.21
C SER A 323 10.39 3.26 -3.00
N ILE A 324 9.99 3.11 -4.26
CA ILE A 324 10.48 2.07 -5.19
C ILE A 324 10.89 2.68 -6.55
N ASP A 325 11.17 3.98 -6.56
CA ASP A 325 11.49 4.79 -7.74
C ASP A 325 12.73 5.66 -7.52
N ASN A 326 13.86 5.28 -8.13
CA ASN A 326 15.13 6.01 -8.00
C ASN A 326 15.16 7.44 -8.60
N ASP A 327 14.04 7.98 -9.09
CA ASP A 327 13.85 9.32 -9.68
C ASP A 327 12.38 9.74 -9.51
N SER A 328 11.93 9.86 -8.26
CA SER A 328 10.52 9.97 -7.86
C SER A 328 9.75 11.14 -8.51
N ASP A 329 10.44 12.22 -8.89
CA ASP A 329 9.84 13.37 -9.53
C ASP A 329 10.12 13.51 -11.04
N ALA A 330 10.89 12.57 -11.58
CA ALA A 330 11.29 12.44 -12.98
C ALA A 330 11.91 13.70 -13.58
N ASP A 331 12.72 14.42 -12.80
CA ASP A 331 13.50 15.56 -13.28
C ASP A 331 14.84 15.13 -13.93
N GLY A 332 15.22 13.86 -13.76
CA GLY A 332 16.41 13.24 -14.34
C GLY A 332 17.62 13.20 -13.41
N CYS A 333 17.51 13.77 -12.21
CA CYS A 333 18.43 13.60 -11.11
C CYS A 333 17.99 12.40 -10.26
N PRO A 334 18.84 11.40 -10.00
CA PRO A 334 18.45 10.31 -9.11
C PRO A 334 18.26 10.77 -7.67
N ASP A 335 17.23 10.24 -7.01
CA ASP A 335 16.85 10.54 -5.63
C ASP A 335 18.04 10.38 -4.64
N ALA A 336 18.87 9.36 -4.89
CA ALA A 336 20.11 9.10 -4.18
C ALA A 336 21.09 10.30 -4.14
N LEU A 337 21.05 11.19 -5.14
CA LEU A 337 21.86 12.41 -5.25
C LEU A 337 21.13 13.67 -4.78
N GLU A 338 19.85 13.55 -4.44
CA GLU A 338 18.97 14.60 -3.96
C GLU A 338 18.75 14.57 -2.45
N GLY A 339 19.37 13.61 -1.77
CA GLY A 339 19.49 13.60 -0.31
C GLY A 339 20.69 14.40 0.23
N ASP A 340 20.84 14.39 1.55
CA ASP A 340 21.94 15.09 2.25
C ASP A 340 23.17 14.22 2.55
N GLY A 341 23.23 12.99 1.99
CA GLY A 341 24.33 12.04 2.19
C GLY A 341 25.63 12.43 1.51
N GLY A 342 25.57 13.31 0.50
CA GLY A 342 26.74 13.77 -0.26
C GLY A 342 27.32 12.68 -1.17
N PHE A 343 26.44 11.82 -1.70
CA PHE A 343 26.77 10.85 -2.74
C PHE A 343 27.02 11.54 -4.06
N THR A 344 27.68 10.83 -4.97
CA THR A 344 28.01 11.30 -6.30
C THR A 344 27.62 10.26 -7.34
N LEU A 345 27.59 10.64 -8.61
CA LEU A 345 27.43 9.71 -9.74
C LEU A 345 28.41 8.52 -9.73
N ALA A 346 29.50 8.57 -8.95
CA ALA A 346 30.46 7.47 -8.81
C ALA A 346 30.04 6.42 -7.76
N ASP A 347 29.09 6.77 -6.89
CA ASP A 347 28.52 5.91 -5.86
C ASP A 347 27.30 5.14 -6.37
N LEU A 348 26.66 5.62 -7.44
CA LEU A 348 25.49 4.97 -8.05
C LEU A 348 25.86 3.75 -8.90
N ASP A 349 24.98 2.74 -8.87
CA ASP A 349 24.99 1.61 -9.78
C ASP A 349 24.20 1.90 -11.08
N GLY A 350 24.05 0.89 -11.94
CA GLY A 350 23.52 1.09 -13.31
C GLY A 350 22.02 1.36 -13.39
N ASP A 351 21.32 1.25 -12.28
CA ASP A 351 19.89 1.53 -12.08
C ASP A 351 19.64 2.79 -11.25
N ASN A 352 20.69 3.57 -10.96
CA ASN A 352 20.68 4.79 -10.16
C ASN A 352 20.53 4.61 -8.64
N SER A 353 20.53 3.36 -8.13
CA SER A 353 20.60 3.09 -6.69
C SER A 353 22.02 3.24 -6.12
N LEU A 354 22.17 3.24 -4.79
CA LEU A 354 23.44 3.12 -4.06
C LEU A 354 23.99 1.68 -4.00
N GLY A 355 23.28 0.74 -4.63
CA GLY A 355 23.67 -0.65 -4.87
C GLY A 355 23.31 -1.65 -3.77
N ASP A 356 23.19 -2.93 -4.16
CA ASP A 356 22.60 -4.04 -3.38
C ASP A 356 23.42 -4.51 -2.15
N THR A 357 24.47 -3.78 -1.75
CA THR A 357 25.23 -4.15 -0.53
C THR A 357 24.63 -3.44 0.67
N VAL A 358 23.63 -4.09 1.25
CA VAL A 358 22.76 -3.55 2.29
C VAL A 358 23.09 -4.05 3.71
N ASP A 359 22.49 -3.41 4.71
CA ASP A 359 22.55 -3.86 6.10
C ASP A 359 21.49 -4.94 6.43
N ALA A 360 21.15 -5.13 7.71
CA ALA A 360 20.17 -6.15 8.09
C ALA A 360 18.71 -5.74 7.87
N ASN A 361 18.49 -4.46 7.54
CA ASN A 361 17.20 -3.86 7.32
C ASN A 361 17.06 -3.35 5.88
N GLY A 362 17.88 -3.84 4.94
CA GLY A 362 17.80 -3.50 3.51
C GLY A 362 18.38 -2.13 3.11
N VAL A 363 18.74 -1.26 4.05
CA VAL A 363 19.41 0.02 3.72
C VAL A 363 20.84 -0.17 3.15
N PRO A 364 21.25 0.53 2.07
CA PRO A 364 22.61 0.52 1.53
C PRO A 364 23.66 0.82 2.60
N THR A 365 24.69 -0.03 2.69
CA THR A 365 25.73 0.12 3.73
C THR A 365 26.54 1.41 3.58
N ILE A 366 26.54 2.02 2.39
CA ILE A 366 27.20 3.30 2.12
C ILE A 366 26.40 4.50 2.65
N ALA A 367 25.07 4.38 2.73
CA ALA A 367 24.15 5.32 3.39
C ALA A 367 24.21 5.26 4.91
N ALA A 368 24.77 4.19 5.49
CA ALA A 368 25.00 4.07 6.92
C ALA A 368 23.75 4.28 7.81
N GLY A 369 22.60 3.79 7.33
CA GLY A 369 21.29 3.92 7.98
C GLY A 369 20.37 4.98 7.37
N GLY A 370 20.69 5.46 6.17
CA GLY A 370 19.88 6.37 5.36
C GLY A 370 20.43 7.79 5.29
N GLN A 371 19.90 8.58 4.35
CA GLN A 371 20.07 10.02 4.22
C GLN A 371 18.73 10.75 4.37
N ASN A 372 18.75 12.04 4.69
CA ASN A 372 17.51 12.83 4.68
C ASN A 372 17.20 13.26 3.25
N ASP A 373 15.93 13.20 2.87
CA ASP A 373 15.41 13.84 1.66
C ASP A 373 15.65 15.37 1.70
N VAL A 374 16.11 15.93 0.58
CA VAL A 374 16.21 17.38 0.34
C VAL A 374 15.31 17.83 -0.83
N SER A 375 15.36 17.14 -1.97
CA SER A 375 14.63 17.54 -3.17
C SER A 375 14.06 16.44 -4.06
N SER A 376 14.12 15.15 -3.70
CA SER A 376 13.76 14.02 -4.60
C SER A 376 12.29 14.00 -5.10
N ILE A 377 11.51 15.00 -4.71
CA ILE A 377 10.07 15.08 -4.88
C ILE A 377 9.62 16.44 -5.45
N ASP A 378 10.57 17.30 -5.84
CA ASP A 378 10.31 18.62 -6.42
C ASP A 378 11.08 18.77 -7.74
N ALA A 379 10.41 18.39 -8.84
CA ALA A 379 10.95 18.38 -10.20
C ALA A 379 11.41 19.74 -10.77
N ASN A 380 11.51 20.77 -9.93
CA ASN A 380 12.11 22.06 -10.22
C ASN A 380 13.44 22.29 -9.48
N ILE A 381 13.92 21.31 -8.71
CA ILE A 381 15.11 21.41 -7.86
C ILE A 381 15.91 20.11 -7.97
N SER A 382 16.89 20.06 -8.88
CA SER A 382 17.86 18.95 -8.94
C SER A 382 19.04 19.17 -7.97
N GLY A 383 19.60 18.04 -7.50
CA GLY A 383 20.79 17.96 -6.67
C GLY A 383 22.03 18.62 -7.27
N GLY A 384 22.96 19.07 -6.42
CA GLY A 384 24.20 19.72 -6.87
C GLY A 384 25.18 18.76 -7.56
N GLU A 385 24.99 17.47 -7.33
CA GLU A 385 25.81 16.35 -7.74
C GLU A 385 25.31 15.70 -9.05
N CYS A 386 24.14 16.10 -9.54
CA CYS A 386 23.55 15.68 -10.81
C CYS A 386 24.15 16.38 -12.03
N ASP A 387 23.92 15.81 -13.21
CA ASP A 387 24.43 16.20 -14.53
C ASP A 387 23.24 16.28 -15.50
N ASP A 388 22.39 17.30 -15.32
CA ASP A 388 21.05 17.35 -15.94
C ASP A 388 21.14 17.49 -17.47
N ASP A 389 22.21 18.10 -18.01
CA ASP A 389 22.44 18.27 -19.45
C ASP A 389 23.27 17.12 -20.10
N GLY A 390 23.86 16.25 -19.27
CA GLY A 390 24.63 15.06 -19.67
C GLY A 390 25.97 15.38 -20.31
N ASP A 391 26.59 16.53 -20.02
CA ASP A 391 27.88 16.93 -20.55
C ASP A 391 29.10 16.44 -19.72
N LEU A 392 28.83 15.74 -18.62
CA LEU A 392 29.79 15.20 -17.64
C LEU A 392 30.35 16.24 -16.67
N LEU A 393 29.63 17.33 -16.44
CA LEU A 393 29.88 18.28 -15.37
C LEU A 393 28.68 18.25 -14.42
N THR A 394 28.94 18.26 -13.11
CA THR A 394 27.80 18.34 -12.19
C THR A 394 27.24 19.77 -12.14
N ASN A 395 25.98 19.91 -11.74
CA ASN A 395 25.30 21.20 -11.51
C ASN A 395 26.15 22.16 -10.66
N THR A 396 26.85 21.64 -9.65
CA THR A 396 27.81 22.41 -8.83
C THR A 396 29.07 22.84 -9.60
N GLU A 397 29.64 21.97 -10.43
CA GLU A 397 30.79 22.29 -11.27
C GLU A 397 30.41 23.36 -12.32
N GLU A 398 29.24 23.24 -12.92
CA GLU A 398 28.70 24.18 -13.87
C GLU A 398 28.39 25.54 -13.27
N GLY A 399 27.75 25.57 -12.11
CA GLY A 399 27.55 26.80 -11.34
C GLY A 399 28.86 27.51 -11.02
N SER A 400 29.95 26.75 -10.84
CA SER A 400 31.31 27.30 -10.62
C SER A 400 31.97 27.80 -11.90
N LEU A 401 31.65 27.21 -13.05
CA LEU A 401 32.17 27.57 -14.38
C LEU A 401 31.34 28.64 -15.09
N GLY A 402 30.09 28.86 -14.65
CA GLY A 402 29.11 29.70 -15.32
C GLY A 402 28.62 29.12 -16.64
N THR A 403 28.58 27.79 -16.75
CA THR A 403 27.90 27.04 -17.82
C THR A 403 26.45 26.77 -17.44
N ASP A 404 25.68 26.17 -18.33
CA ASP A 404 24.22 26.08 -18.24
C ASP A 404 23.90 24.68 -17.71
N PRO A 405 23.33 24.54 -16.50
CA PRO A 405 23.00 23.23 -15.94
C PRO A 405 21.89 22.47 -16.69
N ASP A 406 21.15 23.14 -17.59
CA ASP A 406 19.93 22.60 -18.24
C ASP A 406 20.01 22.50 -19.79
#